data_AF-A0AAE3XCV0-F1
#
_entry.id   AF-A0AAE3XCV0-F1
#
_cell.length_a   1.000
_cell.length_b   1.000
_cell.length_c   1.000
_cell.angle_alpha   90.00
_cell.angle_beta   90.00
_cell.angle_gamma   90.00
#
_symmetry.space_group_name_H-M   'P 1'
#
loop_
_entity.id
_entity.type
_entity.pdbx_description
1 polymer ?
#
loop_
_entity_poly.entity_id
_entity_poly.type
_entity_poly.pdbx_seq_one_letter_code
_entity_poly.pdbx_strand_id
1 'polypeptide(L)'
;MSHPYHHAISSARRFGGTADEHEPLHAFFDSSKASLADARHRCLLHHSAGIFIAEQRFGTTIPVTGRDGRTRRIPVRPVGEQHVLEDYGTIPSVAQAFAGLRPSELLTANLTADRVDMHAQRTAQVFGGPLSAHRDLHAFLEQGRDHLPPEQARGLLHHAFGVGLAVQVFGERHQGVDVRGTLEDHLRADVGFVPTVEQALSTMRLEAWMSRGAAIPQAVRDAQDAGELDI
;
A
#
# COMPACT_ATOMS: atom_id res chain seq x y z
N MET A 1 8.88 10.25 -12.11
CA MET A 1 9.02 8.92 -11.51
C MET A 1 9.73 8.00 -12.49
N SER A 2 10.69 7.23 -12.03
CA SER A 2 11.33 6.21 -12.87
C SER A 2 10.31 5.09 -13.16
N HIS A 3 10.44 4.42 -14.31
CA HIS A 3 9.60 3.28 -14.66
C HIS A 3 10.10 2.02 -13.92
N PRO A 4 9.22 1.09 -13.47
CA PRO A 4 9.62 -0.15 -12.79
C PRO A 4 10.77 -0.91 -13.47
N TYR A 5 10.71 -1.00 -14.81
CA TYR A 5 11.76 -1.59 -15.65
C TYR A 5 13.18 -1.03 -15.38
N HIS A 6 13.35 0.27 -15.13
CA HIS A 6 14.66 0.84 -14.84
C HIS A 6 15.19 0.42 -13.46
N HIS A 7 14.31 0.32 -12.46
CA HIS A 7 14.66 -0.27 -11.17
C HIS A 7 15.03 -1.75 -11.34
N ALA A 8 14.29 -2.48 -12.17
CA ALA A 8 14.55 -3.88 -12.46
C ALA A 8 15.92 -4.12 -13.10
N ILE A 9 16.34 -3.26 -14.04
CA ILE A 9 17.71 -3.27 -14.58
C ILE A 9 18.74 -3.01 -13.47
N SER A 10 18.48 -2.05 -12.58
CA SER A 10 19.36 -1.73 -11.45
C SER A 10 19.50 -2.92 -10.49
N SER A 11 18.39 -3.58 -10.15
CA SER A 11 18.33 -4.78 -9.30
C SER A 11 19.00 -5.97 -9.96
N ALA A 12 18.84 -6.18 -11.27
CA ALA A 12 19.55 -7.24 -11.99
C ALA A 12 21.08 -7.04 -11.93
N ARG A 13 21.56 -5.79 -12.00
CA ARG A 13 22.98 -5.47 -11.84
C ARG A 13 23.47 -5.69 -10.41
N ARG A 14 22.67 -5.32 -9.41
CA ARG A 14 23.05 -5.39 -7.99
C ARG A 14 22.92 -6.79 -7.39
N PHE A 15 21.83 -7.48 -7.70
CA PHE A 15 21.43 -8.74 -7.09
C PHE A 15 21.49 -9.93 -8.03
N GLY A 16 21.92 -9.75 -9.28
CA GLY A 16 21.98 -10.80 -10.31
C GLY A 16 20.60 -11.10 -10.92
N GLY A 17 20.55 -12.01 -11.89
CA GLY A 17 19.33 -12.28 -12.66
C GLY A 17 19.16 -11.36 -13.87
N THR A 18 17.95 -11.34 -14.39
CA THR A 18 17.48 -10.50 -15.51
C THR A 18 16.49 -9.46 -15.02
N ALA A 19 16.28 -8.37 -15.77
CA ALA A 19 15.29 -7.35 -15.40
C ALA A 19 13.89 -7.96 -15.20
N ASP A 20 13.48 -8.87 -16.07
CA ASP A 20 12.16 -9.52 -16.03
C ASP A 20 11.92 -10.30 -14.72
N GLU A 21 12.97 -10.85 -14.09
CA GLU A 21 12.87 -11.54 -12.80
C GLU A 21 12.65 -10.58 -11.61
N HIS A 22 13.02 -9.30 -11.75
CA HIS A 22 12.84 -8.27 -10.71
C HIS A 22 11.64 -7.36 -10.98
N GLU A 23 11.22 -7.25 -12.23
CA GLU A 23 10.17 -6.33 -12.67
C GLU A 23 8.87 -6.47 -11.87
N PRO A 24 8.35 -7.68 -11.58
CA PRO A 24 7.10 -7.83 -10.84
C PRO A 24 7.14 -7.20 -9.44
N LEU A 25 8.30 -7.25 -8.77
CA LEU A 25 8.48 -6.65 -7.46
C LEU A 25 8.50 -5.12 -7.53
N HIS A 26 9.13 -4.54 -8.56
CA HIS A 26 9.13 -3.08 -8.76
C HIS A 26 7.76 -2.57 -9.22
N ALA A 27 7.09 -3.29 -10.13
CA ALA A 27 5.74 -2.98 -10.56
C ALA A 27 4.73 -3.02 -9.39
N PHE A 28 4.97 -3.89 -8.42
CA PHE A 28 4.18 -3.94 -7.19
C PHE A 28 4.28 -2.64 -6.38
N PHE A 29 5.48 -2.13 -6.11
CA PHE A 29 5.65 -0.88 -5.37
C PHE A 29 5.00 0.32 -6.08
N ASP A 30 5.04 0.35 -7.40
CA ASP A 30 4.42 1.40 -8.23
C ASP A 30 2.93 1.18 -8.53
N SER A 31 2.34 0.05 -8.11
CA SER A 31 0.98 -0.33 -8.52
C SER A 31 -0.11 0.67 -8.10
N SER A 32 0.10 1.40 -7.00
CA SER A 32 -0.83 2.44 -6.53
C SER A 32 -0.95 3.62 -7.50
N LYS A 33 0.00 3.79 -8.42
CA LYS A 33 -0.02 4.83 -9.45
C LYS A 33 -1.21 4.70 -10.41
N ALA A 34 -1.78 3.49 -10.54
CA ALA A 34 -3.00 3.26 -11.29
C ALA A 34 -4.24 3.88 -10.62
N SER A 35 -4.18 4.16 -9.31
CA SER A 35 -5.26 4.77 -8.54
C SER A 35 -5.06 6.27 -8.29
N LEU A 36 -3.81 6.74 -8.23
CA LEU A 36 -3.49 8.16 -8.05
C LEU A 36 -2.21 8.49 -8.83
N ALA A 37 -2.31 9.34 -9.84
CA ALA A 37 -1.24 9.55 -10.83
C ALA A 37 -0.19 10.60 -10.42
N ASP A 38 -0.11 10.97 -9.14
CA ASP A 38 0.87 11.89 -8.57
C ASP A 38 1.64 11.27 -7.40
N ALA A 39 2.69 11.94 -6.92
CA ALA A 39 3.62 11.41 -5.93
C ALA A 39 3.00 10.97 -4.59
N ARG A 40 1.77 11.39 -4.24
CA ARG A 40 1.04 10.90 -3.06
C ARG A 40 0.86 9.39 -3.10
N HIS A 41 0.72 8.77 -4.27
CA HIS A 41 0.53 7.31 -4.41
C HIS A 41 1.61 6.48 -3.70
N ARG A 42 2.81 7.04 -3.59
CA ARG A 42 3.97 6.40 -2.98
C ARG A 42 3.81 6.22 -1.47
N CYS A 43 2.97 7.03 -0.81
CA CYS A 43 2.72 6.86 0.63
C CYS A 43 2.13 5.48 0.97
N LEU A 44 1.53 4.79 0.00
CA LEU A 44 0.87 3.49 0.21
C LEU A 44 1.83 2.29 0.26
N LEU A 45 2.99 2.36 -0.42
CA LEU A 45 3.93 1.22 -0.50
C LEU A 45 5.41 1.60 -0.37
N HIS A 46 5.79 2.86 -0.53
CA HIS A 46 7.20 3.30 -0.48
C HIS A 46 7.65 3.69 0.94
N HIS A 47 7.39 2.83 1.92
CA HIS A 47 7.78 3.03 3.32
C HIS A 47 8.16 1.68 3.95
N SER A 48 8.66 1.71 5.18
CA SER A 48 9.12 0.52 5.89
C SER A 48 8.11 -0.64 5.86
N ALA A 49 6.85 -0.41 6.24
CA ALA A 49 5.82 -1.47 6.21
C ALA A 49 5.48 -1.97 4.80
N GLY A 50 5.51 -1.11 3.76
CA GLY A 50 5.25 -1.53 2.37
C GLY A 50 6.26 -2.56 1.85
N ILE A 51 7.50 -2.50 2.33
CA ILE A 51 8.54 -3.52 2.04
C ILE A 51 8.16 -4.88 2.66
N PHE A 52 7.53 -4.90 3.84
CA PHE A 52 7.04 -6.13 4.46
C PHE A 52 5.77 -6.67 3.78
N ILE A 53 4.89 -5.78 3.29
CA ILE A 53 3.76 -6.21 2.45
C ILE A 53 4.29 -6.88 1.17
N ALA A 54 5.37 -6.37 0.57
CA ALA A 54 6.00 -7.03 -0.56
C ALA A 54 6.47 -8.46 -0.23
N GLU A 55 7.00 -8.71 0.97
CA GLU A 55 7.33 -10.07 1.41
C GLU A 55 6.10 -10.96 1.60
N GLN A 56 4.98 -10.41 2.10
CA GLN A 56 3.75 -11.17 2.22
C GLN A 56 3.26 -11.65 0.84
N ARG A 57 3.44 -10.83 -0.20
CA ARG A 57 3.07 -11.16 -1.58
C ARG A 57 4.06 -12.10 -2.28
N PHE A 58 5.35 -11.81 -2.23
CA PHE A 58 6.38 -12.51 -3.01
C PHE A 58 7.12 -13.60 -2.24
N GLY A 59 6.85 -13.72 -0.93
CA GLY A 59 7.65 -14.50 0.01
C GLY A 59 8.91 -13.76 0.47
N THR A 60 9.66 -14.37 1.39
CA THR A 60 10.90 -13.77 1.93
C THR A 60 12.02 -13.66 0.90
N THR A 61 11.91 -14.41 -0.20
CA THR A 61 12.92 -14.51 -1.24
C THR A 61 12.29 -14.74 -2.61
N ILE A 62 12.91 -14.21 -3.67
CA ILE A 62 12.56 -14.50 -5.08
C ILE A 62 13.69 -15.30 -5.76
N PRO A 63 13.38 -16.17 -6.73
CA PRO A 63 14.39 -16.82 -7.55
C PRO A 63 14.97 -15.85 -8.59
N VAL A 64 16.28 -15.96 -8.84
CA VAL A 64 16.97 -15.27 -9.95
C VAL A 64 17.94 -16.22 -10.63
N THR A 65 18.05 -16.13 -11.95
CA THR A 65 18.88 -17.02 -12.77
C THR A 65 20.13 -16.29 -13.24
N GLY A 66 21.29 -16.75 -12.76
CA GLY A 66 22.58 -16.18 -13.12
C GLY A 66 22.92 -16.39 -14.60
N ARG A 67 23.94 -15.67 -15.08
CA ARG A 67 24.48 -15.84 -16.44
C ARG A 67 25.05 -17.24 -16.68
N ASP A 68 25.39 -17.96 -15.61
CA ASP A 68 25.82 -19.36 -15.61
C ASP A 68 24.66 -20.36 -15.70
N GLY A 69 23.41 -19.88 -15.81
CA GLY A 69 22.21 -20.69 -15.87
C GLY A 69 21.76 -21.25 -14.51
N ARG A 70 22.44 -20.88 -13.40
CA ARG A 70 22.08 -21.37 -12.07
C ARG A 70 21.05 -20.46 -11.42
N THR A 71 19.96 -21.05 -10.96
CA THR A 71 18.96 -20.33 -10.15
C THR A 71 19.37 -20.31 -8.69
N ARG A 72 19.32 -19.13 -8.08
CA ARG A 72 19.48 -18.94 -6.64
C ARG A 72 18.36 -18.07 -6.09
N ARG A 73 18.21 -18.04 -4.77
CA ARG A 73 17.24 -17.19 -4.09
C ARG A 73 17.91 -15.92 -3.60
N ILE A 74 17.25 -14.78 -3.77
CA ILE A 74 17.63 -13.50 -3.16
C ILE A 74 16.53 -13.00 -2.24
N PRO A 75 16.85 -12.31 -1.14
CA PRO A 75 15.82 -11.80 -0.24
C PRO A 75 15.03 -10.66 -0.89
N VAL A 76 13.72 -10.59 -0.60
CA VAL A 76 12.83 -9.54 -1.15
C VAL A 76 13.11 -8.18 -0.51
N ARG A 77 13.38 -8.13 0.81
CA ARG A 77 13.60 -6.84 1.52
C ARG A 77 14.70 -5.99 0.90
N PRO A 78 15.93 -6.49 0.64
CA PRO A 78 16.98 -5.67 0.03
C PRO A 78 16.63 -5.11 -1.35
N VAL A 79 15.81 -5.83 -2.13
CA VAL A 79 15.32 -5.35 -3.43
C VAL A 79 14.26 -4.24 -3.25
N GLY A 80 13.35 -4.42 -2.29
CA GLY A 80 12.38 -3.38 -1.91
C GLY A 80 13.04 -2.14 -1.32
N GLU A 81 14.00 -2.31 -0.41
CA GLU A 81 14.82 -1.23 0.15
C GLU A 81 15.55 -0.48 -0.97
N GLN A 82 16.16 -1.19 -1.94
CA GLN A 82 16.76 -0.56 -3.11
C GLN A 82 15.73 0.29 -3.87
N HIS A 83 14.55 -0.26 -4.17
CA HIS A 83 13.52 0.47 -4.91
C HIS A 83 13.13 1.78 -4.21
N VAL A 84 12.81 1.71 -2.92
CA VAL A 84 12.43 2.90 -2.14
C VAL A 84 13.57 3.90 -2.04
N LEU A 85 14.82 3.44 -1.83
CA LEU A 85 16.00 4.31 -1.81
C LEU A 85 16.27 4.96 -3.17
N GLU A 86 16.05 4.25 -4.28
CA GLU A 86 16.15 4.77 -5.63
C GLU A 86 15.05 5.78 -5.96
N ASP A 87 13.97 5.83 -5.19
CA ASP A 87 12.89 6.79 -5.38
C ASP A 87 12.89 7.97 -4.41
N TYR A 88 13.35 7.77 -3.16
CA TYR A 88 13.33 8.81 -2.12
C TYR A 88 14.71 9.19 -1.58
N GLY A 89 15.73 8.35 -1.76
CA GLY A 89 17.03 8.52 -1.09
C GLY A 89 17.02 8.15 0.40
N THR A 90 15.85 7.87 0.97
CA THR A 90 15.65 7.37 2.33
C THR A 90 14.48 6.38 2.34
N ILE A 91 14.35 5.58 3.40
CA ILE A 91 13.17 4.73 3.61
C ILE A 91 12.33 5.40 4.71
N PRO A 92 11.21 6.06 4.37
CA PRO A 92 10.36 6.69 5.38
C PRO A 92 9.66 5.62 6.23
N SER A 93 9.37 5.95 7.49
CA SER A 93 8.36 5.24 8.25
C SER A 93 6.97 5.52 7.69
N VAL A 94 5.97 4.72 8.07
CA VAL A 94 4.57 4.97 7.67
C VAL A 94 4.10 6.32 8.20
N ALA A 95 4.44 6.67 9.46
CA ALA A 95 4.12 7.97 10.04
C ALA A 95 4.74 9.14 9.27
N GLN A 96 5.98 9.01 8.78
CA GLN A 96 6.59 10.02 7.91
C GLN A 96 5.89 10.10 6.55
N ALA A 97 5.53 8.95 5.98
CA ALA A 97 4.84 8.89 4.69
C ALA A 97 3.46 9.56 4.72
N PHE A 98 2.77 9.52 5.87
CA PHE A 98 1.43 10.09 6.07
C PHE A 98 1.41 11.42 6.83
N ALA A 99 2.57 12.03 7.12
CA ALA A 99 2.66 13.25 7.91
C ALA A 99 1.81 14.41 7.35
N GLY A 100 1.67 14.49 6.02
CA GLY A 100 0.85 15.49 5.32
C GLY A 100 -0.64 15.16 5.21
N LEU A 101 -1.11 14.01 5.70
CA LEU A 101 -2.52 13.63 5.69
C LEU A 101 -3.24 14.24 6.89
N ARG A 102 -4.24 15.09 6.64
CA ARG A 102 -5.09 15.63 7.71
C ARG A 102 -6.32 14.76 7.93
N PRO A 103 -6.87 14.71 9.14
CA PRO A 103 -8.16 14.05 9.37
C PRO A 103 -9.24 14.56 8.41
N SER A 104 -10.10 13.66 7.96
CA SER A 104 -11.27 13.98 7.13
C SER A 104 -12.51 13.29 7.68
N GLU A 105 -13.70 13.74 7.26
CA GLU A 105 -14.96 13.09 7.64
C GLU A 105 -14.95 11.59 7.27
N LEU A 106 -14.39 11.26 6.10
CA LEU A 106 -14.25 9.88 5.64
C LEU A 106 -13.37 9.05 6.58
N LEU A 107 -12.18 9.54 6.92
CA LEU A 107 -11.23 8.79 7.75
C LEU A 107 -11.70 8.66 9.20
N THR A 108 -12.52 9.60 9.67
CA THR A 108 -13.00 9.65 11.06
C THR A 108 -14.40 9.09 11.28
N ALA A 109 -15.10 8.69 10.21
CA ALA A 109 -16.44 8.11 10.28
C ALA A 109 -16.47 6.86 11.19
N ASN A 110 -17.39 6.77 12.14
CA ASN A 110 -17.59 5.57 12.97
C ASN A 110 -16.34 5.02 13.71
N LEU A 111 -15.29 5.82 13.94
CA LEU A 111 -14.03 5.34 14.56
C LEU A 111 -14.22 4.64 15.92
N THR A 112 -15.25 5.01 16.68
CA THR A 112 -15.55 4.42 18.00
C THR A 112 -16.13 3.01 17.92
N ALA A 113 -16.67 2.61 16.77
CA ALA A 113 -17.26 1.30 16.52
C ALA A 113 -16.27 0.30 15.91
N ASP A 114 -15.09 0.75 15.49
CA ASP A 114 -14.18 -0.03 14.68
C ASP A 114 -13.25 -0.91 15.54
N ARG A 115 -13.60 -2.21 15.57
CA ARG A 115 -12.83 -3.29 16.21
C ARG A 115 -12.75 -4.49 15.29
N VAL A 116 -11.53 -4.92 14.96
CA VAL A 116 -11.22 -6.12 14.16
C VAL A 116 -12.09 -7.32 14.54
N ASP A 117 -12.21 -7.64 15.83
CA ASP A 117 -13.01 -8.78 16.29
C ASP A 117 -14.51 -8.65 16.00
N MET A 118 -15.07 -7.45 16.08
CA MET A 118 -16.50 -7.24 15.79
C MET A 118 -16.79 -7.40 14.29
N HIS A 119 -15.95 -6.82 13.43
CA HIS A 119 -16.09 -7.00 12.00
C HIS A 119 -15.85 -8.46 11.59
N ALA A 120 -14.85 -9.13 12.16
CA ALA A 120 -14.57 -10.53 11.88
C ALA A 120 -15.73 -11.47 12.29
N GLN A 121 -16.38 -11.21 13.42
CA GLN A 121 -17.58 -11.97 13.84
C GLN A 121 -18.76 -11.73 12.91
N ARG A 122 -19.02 -10.47 12.52
CA ARG A 122 -20.09 -10.12 11.58
C ARG A 122 -19.87 -10.77 10.22
N THR A 123 -18.69 -10.61 9.65
CA THR A 123 -18.36 -11.15 8.32
C THR A 123 -18.31 -12.68 8.31
N ALA A 124 -17.92 -13.32 9.41
CA ALA A 124 -18.05 -14.77 9.55
C ALA A 124 -19.52 -15.24 9.49
N GLN A 125 -20.47 -14.45 10.01
CA GLN A 125 -21.90 -14.76 9.90
C GLN A 125 -22.43 -14.53 8.46
N VAL A 126 -21.94 -13.50 7.78
CA VAL A 126 -22.41 -13.11 6.43
C VAL A 126 -21.81 -14.00 5.34
N PHE A 127 -20.50 -14.25 5.39
CA PHE A 127 -19.75 -14.93 4.33
C PHE A 127 -19.36 -16.38 4.67
N GLY A 128 -19.59 -16.81 5.92
CA GLY A 128 -19.21 -18.14 6.40
C GLY A 128 -17.70 -18.34 6.53
N GLY A 129 -17.28 -19.58 6.80
CA GLY A 129 -15.87 -19.95 6.97
C GLY A 129 -15.31 -19.71 8.39
N PRO A 130 -14.03 -20.03 8.62
CA PRO A 130 -13.44 -19.96 9.95
C PRO A 130 -13.20 -18.51 10.40
N LEU A 131 -13.48 -18.21 11.67
CA LEU A 131 -13.27 -16.87 12.25
C LEU A 131 -11.80 -16.38 12.13
N SER A 132 -10.83 -17.30 12.13
CA SER A 132 -9.41 -16.98 11.91
C SER A 132 -9.16 -16.30 10.57
N ALA A 133 -9.80 -16.79 9.50
CA ALA A 133 -9.64 -16.20 8.17
C ALA A 133 -10.17 -14.77 8.13
N HIS A 134 -11.34 -14.54 8.74
CA HIS A 134 -11.89 -13.19 8.88
C HIS A 134 -10.94 -12.29 9.68
N ARG A 135 -10.44 -12.75 10.83
CA ARG A 135 -9.46 -11.97 11.62
C ARG A 135 -8.23 -11.58 10.82
N ASP A 136 -7.65 -12.50 10.05
CA ASP A 136 -6.47 -12.21 9.22
C ASP A 136 -6.75 -11.10 8.20
N LEU A 137 -7.90 -11.14 7.54
CA LEU A 137 -8.29 -10.14 6.53
C LEU A 137 -8.53 -8.77 7.16
N HIS A 138 -9.25 -8.70 8.27
CA HIS A 138 -9.56 -7.44 8.94
C HIS A 138 -8.30 -6.84 9.58
N ALA A 139 -7.45 -7.67 10.19
CA ALA A 139 -6.16 -7.24 10.70
C ALA A 139 -5.29 -6.66 9.58
N PHE A 140 -5.30 -7.26 8.38
CA PHE A 140 -4.58 -6.73 7.23
C PHE A 140 -5.04 -5.32 6.87
N LEU A 141 -6.34 -5.06 6.82
CA LEU A 141 -6.89 -3.76 6.48
C LEU A 141 -6.62 -2.69 7.56
N GLU A 142 -6.55 -3.11 8.82
CA GLU A 142 -6.29 -2.27 9.99
C GLU A 142 -4.81 -1.99 10.30
N GLN A 143 -3.87 -2.51 9.51
CA GLN A 143 -2.42 -2.35 9.75
C GLN A 143 -1.97 -0.88 9.90
N GLY A 144 -2.72 0.08 9.38
CA GLY A 144 -2.45 1.51 9.60
C GLY A 144 -2.44 1.89 11.09
N ARG A 145 -3.22 1.20 11.93
CA ARG A 145 -3.32 1.46 13.38
C ARG A 145 -2.02 1.19 14.15
N ASP A 146 -1.15 0.35 13.61
CA ASP A 146 0.15 0.05 14.23
C ASP A 146 1.15 1.19 14.08
N HIS A 147 0.84 2.18 13.24
CA HIS A 147 1.78 3.20 12.82
C HIS A 147 1.24 4.63 12.85
N LEU A 148 -0.08 4.80 12.77
CA LEU A 148 -0.74 6.08 12.59
C LEU A 148 -1.75 6.32 13.71
N PRO A 149 -2.03 7.59 14.04
CA PRO A 149 -3.14 7.91 14.92
C PRO A 149 -4.47 7.48 14.28
N PRO A 150 -5.51 7.15 15.07
CA PRO A 150 -6.78 6.59 14.57
C PRO A 150 -7.41 7.40 13.43
N GLU A 151 -7.32 8.72 13.49
CA GLU A 151 -7.86 9.66 12.52
C GLU A 151 -7.13 9.70 11.17
N GLN A 152 -5.98 9.02 11.06
CA GLN A 152 -5.21 8.85 9.82
C GLN A 152 -5.07 7.38 9.39
N ALA A 153 -5.19 6.43 10.33
CA ALA A 153 -4.88 5.01 10.11
C ALA A 153 -5.56 4.41 8.88
N ARG A 154 -6.81 4.80 8.63
CA ARG A 154 -7.60 4.35 7.48
C ARG A 154 -7.04 4.79 6.14
N GLY A 155 -6.27 5.87 6.09
CA GLY A 155 -5.65 6.37 4.87
C GLY A 155 -4.67 5.38 4.22
N LEU A 156 -4.17 4.40 4.98
CA LEU A 156 -3.23 3.40 4.46
C LEU A 156 -3.91 2.35 3.57
N LEU A 157 -5.03 1.76 4.00
CA LEU A 157 -5.65 0.61 3.30
C LEU A 157 -7.19 0.64 3.19
N HIS A 158 -7.91 1.55 3.85
CA HIS A 158 -9.39 1.59 3.82
C HIS A 158 -9.96 2.22 2.54
N HIS A 159 -9.56 1.67 1.40
CA HIS A 159 -10.01 2.07 0.08
C HIS A 159 -9.82 0.90 -0.91
N ALA A 160 -10.37 1.03 -2.12
CA ALA A 160 -10.37 -0.01 -3.14
C ALA A 160 -8.98 -0.62 -3.42
N PHE A 161 -7.92 0.20 -3.40
CA PHE A 161 -6.55 -0.30 -3.57
C PHE A 161 -6.12 -1.25 -2.44
N GLY A 162 -6.46 -0.99 -1.18
CA GLY A 162 -6.11 -1.87 -0.07
C GLY A 162 -6.85 -3.21 -0.14
N VAL A 163 -8.11 -3.21 -0.59
CA VAL A 163 -8.84 -4.44 -0.91
C VAL A 163 -8.15 -5.22 -2.05
N GLY A 164 -7.76 -4.53 -3.12
CA GLY A 164 -7.02 -5.14 -4.23
C GLY A 164 -5.67 -5.73 -3.79
N LEU A 165 -5.00 -5.05 -2.88
CA LEU A 165 -3.75 -5.50 -2.28
C LEU A 165 -3.94 -6.74 -1.39
N ALA A 166 -5.03 -6.80 -0.62
CA ALA A 166 -5.37 -8.00 0.14
C ALA A 166 -5.63 -9.20 -0.78
N VAL A 167 -6.36 -9.03 -1.88
CA VAL A 167 -6.54 -10.10 -2.89
C VAL A 167 -5.19 -10.55 -3.48
N GLN A 168 -4.27 -9.60 -3.68
CA GLN A 168 -2.92 -9.90 -4.15
C GLN A 168 -2.05 -10.67 -3.15
N VAL A 169 -2.33 -10.57 -1.84
CA VAL A 169 -1.59 -11.23 -0.75
C VAL A 169 -2.22 -12.57 -0.37
N PHE A 170 -3.54 -12.59 -0.20
CA PHE A 170 -4.29 -13.76 0.27
C PHE A 170 -4.94 -14.60 -0.84
N GLY A 171 -4.96 -14.08 -2.08
CA GLY A 171 -5.73 -14.65 -3.20
C GLY A 171 -7.20 -14.24 -3.17
N GLU A 172 -7.98 -14.75 -4.13
CA GLU A 172 -9.44 -14.52 -4.18
C GLU A 172 -10.16 -15.15 -2.98
N ARG A 173 -9.59 -16.21 -2.39
CA ARG A 173 -10.10 -16.85 -1.18
C ARG A 173 -9.01 -17.13 -0.16
N HIS A 174 -9.23 -16.72 1.09
CA HIS A 174 -8.37 -17.03 2.23
C HIS A 174 -9.02 -18.08 3.12
N GLN A 175 -8.43 -19.27 3.22
CA GLN A 175 -9.02 -20.41 3.96
C GLN A 175 -10.49 -20.67 3.62
N GLY A 176 -10.85 -20.48 2.34
CA GLY A 176 -12.21 -20.67 1.85
C GLY A 176 -13.17 -19.48 2.03
N VAL A 177 -12.74 -18.35 2.60
CA VAL A 177 -13.51 -17.09 2.71
C VAL A 177 -13.25 -16.19 1.50
N ASP A 178 -14.28 -15.54 0.95
CA ASP A 178 -14.12 -14.53 -0.11
C ASP A 178 -13.42 -13.28 0.44
N VAL A 179 -12.22 -12.98 -0.09
CA VAL A 179 -11.39 -11.87 0.40
C VAL A 179 -12.00 -10.52 0.04
N ARG A 180 -12.42 -10.34 -1.21
CA ARG A 180 -12.92 -9.05 -1.70
C ARG A 180 -14.24 -8.70 -1.04
N GLY A 181 -15.21 -9.62 -1.07
CA GLY A 181 -16.52 -9.39 -0.47
C GLY A 181 -16.46 -9.04 1.01
N THR A 182 -15.62 -9.77 1.76
CA THR A 182 -15.39 -9.54 3.20
C THR A 182 -14.85 -8.14 3.47
N LEU A 183 -13.80 -7.73 2.76
CA LEU A 183 -13.18 -6.43 3.01
C LEU A 183 -14.00 -5.26 2.48
N GLU A 184 -14.74 -5.42 1.38
CA GLU A 184 -15.67 -4.37 0.96
C GLU A 184 -16.86 -4.22 1.93
N ASP A 185 -17.34 -5.29 2.59
CA ASP A 185 -18.32 -5.16 3.69
C ASP A 185 -17.73 -4.41 4.89
N HIS A 186 -16.46 -4.65 5.23
CA HIS A 186 -15.74 -3.88 6.24
C HIS A 186 -15.76 -2.38 5.90
N LEU A 187 -15.32 -2.01 4.70
CA LEU A 187 -15.28 -0.61 4.27
C LEU A 187 -16.67 0.03 4.32
N ARG A 188 -17.71 -0.68 3.85
CA ARG A 188 -19.10 -0.19 3.90
C ARG A 188 -19.62 -0.04 5.34
N ALA A 189 -19.22 -0.93 6.25
CA ALA A 189 -19.59 -0.83 7.66
C ALA A 189 -18.95 0.41 8.33
N ASP A 190 -17.72 0.74 7.96
CA ASP A 190 -16.96 1.82 8.57
C ASP A 190 -17.27 3.19 7.98
N VAL A 191 -17.23 3.30 6.66
CA VAL A 191 -17.31 4.58 5.94
C VAL A 191 -18.50 4.68 4.99
N GLY A 192 -19.37 3.66 4.95
CA GLY A 192 -20.63 3.66 4.19
C GLY A 192 -20.54 3.25 2.72
N PHE A 193 -19.33 3.21 2.16
CA PHE A 193 -19.07 2.81 0.77
C PHE A 193 -17.63 2.28 0.64
N VAL A 194 -17.18 1.98 -0.58
CA VAL A 194 -15.78 1.60 -0.87
C VAL A 194 -15.06 2.82 -1.46
N PRO A 195 -14.20 3.53 -0.70
CA PRO A 195 -13.53 4.72 -1.20
C PRO A 195 -12.51 4.44 -2.29
N THR A 196 -12.25 5.43 -3.15
CA THR A 196 -11.05 5.48 -3.99
C THR A 196 -9.84 5.93 -3.18
N VAL A 197 -8.63 5.72 -3.71
CA VAL A 197 -7.40 6.26 -3.10
C VAL A 197 -7.45 7.78 -3.03
N GLU A 198 -7.93 8.43 -4.08
CA GLU A 198 -8.09 9.88 -4.15
C GLU A 198 -9.02 10.41 -3.04
N GLN A 199 -10.15 9.77 -2.80
CA GLN A 199 -11.06 10.14 -1.71
C GLN A 199 -10.40 9.96 -0.33
N ALA A 200 -9.69 8.84 -0.12
CA ALA A 200 -9.02 8.54 1.14
C ALA A 200 -7.84 9.49 1.43
N LEU A 201 -7.13 9.93 0.39
CA LEU A 201 -5.99 10.85 0.47
C LEU A 201 -6.35 12.30 0.10
N SER A 202 -7.64 12.64 0.10
CA SER A 202 -8.16 13.94 -0.36
C SER A 202 -7.60 15.13 0.39
N THR A 203 -7.16 14.94 1.64
CA THR A 203 -6.56 15.99 2.47
C THR A 203 -5.03 15.95 2.49
N MET A 204 -4.42 14.98 1.79
CA MET A 204 -2.99 14.76 1.76
C MET A 204 -2.29 15.86 0.96
N ARG A 205 -1.37 16.56 1.61
CA ARG A 205 -0.49 17.52 0.93
C ARG A 205 0.69 16.81 0.26
N LEU A 206 0.95 17.16 -1.00
CA LEU A 206 2.22 16.87 -1.65
C LEU A 206 3.36 17.62 -0.94
N GLU A 207 4.46 16.92 -0.71
CA GLU A 207 5.67 17.45 -0.10
C GLU A 207 6.89 17.17 -1.00
N ALA A 208 7.85 18.09 -1.05
CA ALA A 208 8.97 18.01 -2.00
C ALA A 208 9.80 16.71 -1.84
N TRP A 209 9.94 16.20 -0.62
CA TRP A 209 10.69 14.97 -0.35
C TRP A 209 10.05 13.75 -1.03
N MET A 210 8.73 13.75 -1.29
CA MET A 210 8.01 12.70 -2.03
C MET A 210 8.44 12.61 -3.51
N SER A 211 9.30 13.52 -3.97
CA SER A 211 9.89 13.50 -5.32
C SER A 211 11.37 13.86 -5.29
N ARG A 212 12.13 13.33 -4.33
CA ARG A 212 13.58 13.60 -4.16
C ARG A 212 13.92 15.08 -4.00
N GLY A 213 13.05 15.85 -3.38
CA GLY A 213 13.23 17.30 -3.21
C GLY A 213 12.93 18.11 -4.47
N ALA A 214 12.35 17.51 -5.52
CA ALA A 214 11.89 18.24 -6.68
C ALA A 214 10.88 19.32 -6.28
N ALA A 215 11.00 20.50 -6.89
CA ALA A 215 10.10 21.60 -6.62
C ALA A 215 8.67 21.22 -7.03
N ILE A 216 7.72 21.39 -6.11
CA ILE A 216 6.29 21.29 -6.42
C ILE A 216 5.95 22.44 -7.39
N PRO A 217 5.16 22.24 -8.46
CA PRO A 217 4.72 23.36 -9.30
C PRO A 217 3.95 24.42 -8.49
N GLN A 218 4.10 25.72 -8.82
CA GLN A 218 3.42 26.79 -8.07
C GLN A 218 1.91 26.63 -8.08
N ALA A 219 1.31 26.31 -9.23
CA ALA A 219 -0.13 26.06 -9.35
C ALA A 219 -0.62 24.95 -8.39
N VAL A 220 0.18 23.90 -8.18
CA VAL A 220 -0.16 22.81 -7.26
C VAL A 220 -0.06 23.30 -5.80
N ARG A 221 0.95 24.10 -5.46
CA ARG A 221 1.03 24.73 -4.12
C ARG A 221 -0.18 25.62 -3.85
N ASP A 222 -0.54 26.47 -4.81
CA ASP A 222 -1.66 27.41 -4.68
C ASP A 222 -2.98 26.66 -4.47
N ALA A 223 -3.21 25.59 -5.25
CA ALA A 223 -4.37 24.70 -5.09
C ALA A 223 -4.41 24.02 -3.70
N GLN A 224 -3.26 23.50 -3.24
CA GLN A 224 -3.13 22.90 -1.90
C GLN A 224 -3.40 23.90 -0.76
N ASP A 225 -3.06 25.19 -0.95
CA ASP A 225 -3.26 26.25 0.04
C ASP A 225 -4.69 26.82 0.01
N ALA A 226 -5.34 26.84 -1.17
CA ALA A 226 -6.74 27.20 -1.33
C ALA A 226 -7.71 26.13 -0.79
N GLY A 227 -7.23 24.90 -0.54
CA GLY A 227 -8.07 23.76 -0.18
C GLY A 227 -8.81 23.15 -1.38
N GLU A 228 -8.43 23.56 -2.59
CA GLU A 228 -8.94 23.07 -3.86
C GLU A 228 -8.09 21.87 -4.29
N LEU A 229 -8.25 20.73 -3.63
CA LEU A 229 -7.46 19.51 -3.89
C LEU A 229 -8.03 18.62 -4.99
N ASP A 230 -8.93 19.15 -5.84
CA ASP A 230 -9.33 18.52 -7.10
C ASP A 230 -8.19 18.72 -8.12
N ILE A 231 -7.25 17.78 -8.17
CA ILE A 231 -6.14 17.74 -9.15
C ILE A 231 -6.18 16.42 -9.93
#